data_AF-A0A947S630-F1
#
_entry.id   AF-A0A947S630-F1
#
_cell.length_a   1.000
_cell.length_b   1.000
_cell.length_c   1.000
_cell.angle_alpha   90.00
_cell.angle_beta   90.00
_cell.angle_gamma   90.00
#
_symmetry.space_group_name_H-M   'P 1'
#
loop_
_entity.id
_entity.type
_entity.pdbx_description
1 polymer ?
#
loop_
_entity_poly.entity_id
_entity_poly.type
_entity_poly.pdbx_seq_one_letter_code
_entity_poly.pdbx_strand_id
1 'polypeptide(L)'
;MPKPDMVIHKPGKCVEETNYMRANHMDILKKEREKVVRCGRRNTAHSLANCRTCHANREEFCNRCHNYVGVKPECFECHYYSEGRGR
;
A
#
# COMPACT_ATOMS: atom_id res chain seq x y z
N MET A 1 18.53 6.94 9.82
CA MET A 1 17.17 7.00 10.38
C MET A 1 16.80 5.61 10.87
N PRO A 2 16.12 5.45 12.01
CA PRO A 2 15.63 4.13 12.43
C PRO A 2 14.63 3.62 11.41
N LYS A 3 14.58 2.29 11.23
CA LYS A 3 13.63 1.63 10.34
C LYS A 3 12.21 2.03 10.75
N PRO A 4 11.34 2.40 9.80
CA PRO A 4 9.96 2.76 10.13
C PRO A 4 9.23 1.51 10.66
N ASP A 5 8.65 1.63 11.85
CA ASP A 5 7.63 0.71 12.32
C ASP A 5 6.33 0.99 11.60
N MET A 6 5.48 0.00 11.35
CA MET A 6 4.17 0.18 10.69
C MET A 6 3.06 -0.22 11.65
N VAL A 7 1.90 0.45 11.58
CA VAL A 7 0.73 0.07 12.39
C VAL A 7 -0.16 -0.90 11.62
N ILE A 8 -0.46 -2.03 12.25
CA ILE A 8 -1.47 -2.98 11.80
C ILE A 8 -2.69 -2.77 12.70
N HIS A 9 -3.76 -2.19 12.15
CA HIS A 9 -4.98 -1.90 12.89
C HIS A 9 -5.81 -3.15 13.11
N LYS A 10 -5.80 -4.04 12.09
CA LYS A 10 -6.48 -5.32 12.15
C LYS A 10 -5.49 -6.42 11.79
N PRO A 11 -5.05 -7.23 12.77
CA PRO A 11 -4.21 -8.39 12.52
C PRO A 11 -4.91 -9.40 11.60
N GLY A 12 -4.15 -10.04 10.72
CA GLY A 12 -4.68 -10.99 9.77
C GLY A 12 -3.59 -11.53 8.85
N LYS A 13 -3.99 -12.32 7.85
CA LYS A 13 -3.06 -12.78 6.81
C LYS A 13 -2.67 -11.60 5.93
N CYS A 14 -1.38 -11.25 5.94
CA CYS A 14 -0.81 -10.26 5.03
C CYS A 14 -0.96 -10.69 3.57
N VAL A 15 -0.95 -9.71 2.67
CA VAL A 15 -1.02 -9.97 1.22
C VAL A 15 0.14 -10.84 0.75
N GLU A 16 1.33 -10.64 1.33
CA GLU A 16 2.56 -11.39 1.10
C GLU A 16 3.48 -11.25 2.31
N GLU A 17 4.59 -12.00 2.29
CA GLU A 17 5.66 -11.90 3.28
C GLU A 17 6.33 -10.52 3.29
N THR A 18 6.75 -10.08 4.48
CA THR A 18 7.30 -8.72 4.67
C THR A 18 8.54 -8.47 3.80
N ASN A 19 9.43 -9.46 3.68
CA ASN A 19 10.64 -9.32 2.86
C ASN A 19 10.31 -9.28 1.36
N TYR A 20 9.30 -10.04 0.93
CA TYR A 20 8.84 -10.01 -0.45
C TYR A 20 8.25 -8.65 -0.81
N MET A 21 7.40 -8.08 0.06
CA MET A 21 6.83 -6.74 -0.15
C MET A 21 7.91 -5.65 -0.22
N ARG A 22 8.91 -5.68 0.66
CA ARG A 22 10.01 -4.70 0.59
C ARG A 22 10.74 -4.71 -0.75
N ALA A 23 10.98 -5.91 -1.29
CA ALA A 23 11.69 -6.08 -2.55
C ALA A 23 10.82 -5.83 -3.80
N ASN A 24 9.51 -6.15 -3.76
CA ASN A 24 8.68 -6.25 -4.96
C ASN A 24 7.42 -5.36 -4.96
N HIS A 25 7.16 -4.57 -3.90
CA HIS A 25 5.87 -3.88 -3.77
C HIS A 25 5.50 -2.99 -4.97
N MET A 26 6.44 -2.19 -5.50
CA MET A 26 6.14 -1.30 -6.62
C MET A 26 5.93 -2.06 -7.94
N ASP A 27 6.67 -3.15 -8.16
CA ASP A 27 6.53 -3.95 -9.37
C ASP A 27 5.16 -4.65 -9.43
N ILE A 28 4.70 -5.16 -8.29
CA ILE A 28 3.37 -5.75 -8.16
C ILE A 28 2.30 -4.69 -8.44
N LEU A 29 2.38 -3.53 -7.78
CA LEU A 29 1.38 -2.46 -7.95
C LEU A 29 1.36 -1.92 -9.39
N LYS A 30 2.52 -1.78 -10.04
CA LYS A 30 2.62 -1.35 -11.44
C LYS A 30 1.98 -2.38 -12.37
N LYS A 31 2.30 -3.66 -12.19
CA LYS A 31 1.74 -4.75 -12.99
C LYS A 31 0.22 -4.85 -12.83
N GLU A 32 -0.29 -4.70 -11.61
CA GLU A 32 -1.74 -4.70 -11.39
C GLU A 32 -2.41 -3.46 -11.99
N ARG A 33 -1.79 -2.28 -11.89
CA ARG A 33 -2.28 -1.07 -12.58
C ARG A 33 -2.38 -1.29 -14.09
N GLU A 34 -1.35 -1.85 -14.71
CA GLU A 34 -1.33 -2.12 -16.16
C GLU A 34 -2.43 -3.10 -16.55
N LYS A 35 -2.59 -4.22 -15.82
CA LYS A 35 -3.65 -5.20 -16.07
C LYS A 35 -5.04 -4.59 -15.96
N VAL A 36 -5.28 -3.75 -14.95
CA VAL A 36 -6.59 -3.13 -14.73
C VAL A 36 -6.88 -2.10 -15.83
N VAL A 37 -5.94 -1.19 -16.09
CA VAL A 37 -6.16 -0.06 -17.00
C VAL A 37 -6.14 -0.49 -18.46
N ARG A 38 -5.20 -1.37 -18.85
CA ARG A 38 -5.00 -1.75 -20.26
C ARG A 38 -5.76 -3.01 -20.67
N CYS A 39 -5.99 -3.93 -19.73
CA CYS A 39 -6.61 -5.22 -20.04
C CYS A 39 -7.98 -5.41 -19.37
N GLY A 40 -8.44 -4.48 -18.54
CA GLY A 40 -9.70 -4.61 -17.80
C GLY A 40 -9.71 -5.73 -16.76
N ARG A 41 -8.56 -6.33 -16.45
CA ARG A 41 -8.45 -7.48 -15.53
C ARG A 41 -8.11 -7.00 -14.13
N ARG A 42 -8.95 -7.32 -13.15
CA ARG A 42 -8.77 -6.92 -11.75
C ARG A 42 -8.30 -8.11 -10.91
N ASN A 43 -7.20 -7.93 -10.18
CA ASN A 43 -6.78 -8.80 -9.10
C ASN A 43 -7.08 -8.09 -7.77
N THR A 44 -7.91 -8.69 -6.93
CA THR A 44 -8.26 -8.11 -5.62
C THR A 44 -7.20 -8.39 -4.56
N ALA A 45 -6.39 -9.45 -4.70
CA ALA A 45 -5.42 -9.86 -3.69
C ALA A 45 -4.31 -8.82 -3.48
N HIS A 46 -3.80 -8.22 -4.56
CA HIS A 46 -2.76 -7.18 -4.52
C HIS A 46 -3.33 -5.76 -4.71
N SER A 47 -4.58 -5.54 -4.31
CA SER A 47 -5.25 -4.24 -4.46
C SER A 47 -5.02 -3.31 -3.26
N LEU A 48 -5.08 -1.99 -3.48
CA LEU A 48 -5.07 -0.99 -2.40
C LEU A 48 -6.21 -1.19 -1.41
N ALA A 49 -7.38 -1.64 -1.89
CA ALA A 49 -8.52 -1.96 -1.05
C ALA A 49 -8.23 -3.13 -0.09
N ASN A 50 -7.49 -4.14 -0.55
CA ASN A 50 -7.10 -5.26 0.30
C ASN A 50 -6.06 -4.84 1.34
N CYS A 51 -5.08 -3.99 0.99
CA CYS A 51 -4.14 -3.44 1.97
C CYS A 51 -4.84 -2.67 3.09
N ARG A 52 -5.92 -1.93 2.76
CA ARG A 52 -6.71 -1.16 3.73
C ARG A 52 -7.42 -2.01 4.78
N THR A 53 -7.63 -3.31 4.51
CA THR A 53 -8.30 -4.21 5.47
C THR A 53 -7.55 -4.34 6.79
N CYS A 54 -6.22 -4.23 6.75
CA CYS A 54 -5.32 -4.31 7.90
C CYS A 54 -4.67 -2.95 8.25
N HIS A 55 -4.47 -2.09 7.24
CA HIS A 55 -3.85 -0.77 7.39
C HIS A 55 -4.87 0.34 7.16
N ALA A 56 -5.49 0.85 8.22
CA ALA A 56 -6.65 1.72 8.08
C ALA A 56 -6.32 3.10 7.48
N ASN A 57 -5.10 3.60 7.67
CA ASN A 57 -4.69 4.92 7.22
C ASN A 57 -3.27 4.95 6.65
N ARG A 58 -3.03 5.92 5.77
CA ARG A 58 -1.80 6.06 5.00
C ARG A 58 -0.65 6.60 5.84
N GLU A 59 -0.94 7.48 6.80
CA GLU A 59 0.06 8.13 7.67
C GLU A 59 0.83 7.10 8.51
N GLU A 60 0.15 6.07 8.99
CA GLU A 60 0.71 5.04 9.86
C GLU A 60 1.23 3.80 9.12
N PHE A 61 1.06 3.75 7.80
CA PHE A 61 1.49 2.64 6.95
C PHE A 61 2.35 3.11 5.78
N CYS A 62 1.74 3.48 4.64
CA CYS A 62 2.49 3.79 3.42
C CYS A 62 3.47 4.94 3.64
N ASN A 63 3.03 6.04 4.27
CA ASN A 63 3.83 7.24 4.45
C ASN A 63 5.08 6.98 5.30
N ARG A 64 5.04 6.02 6.24
CA ARG A 64 6.22 5.74 7.07
C ARG A 64 7.41 5.25 6.24
N CYS A 65 7.17 4.34 5.30
CA CYS A 65 8.20 3.88 4.37
C CYS A 65 8.51 4.93 3.30
N HIS A 66 7.50 5.52 2.69
CA HIS A 66 7.67 6.50 1.60
C HIS A 66 8.42 7.76 2.05
N ASN A 67 8.13 8.28 3.26
CA ASN A 67 8.87 9.40 3.85
C ASN A 67 10.31 8.98 4.20
N TYR A 68 10.50 7.76 4.72
CA TYR A 68 11.82 7.23 5.05
C TYR A 68 12.74 7.13 3.82
N VAL A 69 12.21 6.72 2.67
CA VAL A 69 12.98 6.61 1.42
C VAL A 69 12.94 7.87 0.55
N GLY A 70 12.24 8.93 0.98
CA GLY A 70 12.14 10.19 0.24
C GLY A 70 11.33 10.10 -1.07
N VAL A 71 10.38 9.16 -1.16
CA VAL A 71 9.54 8.97 -2.36
C VAL A 71 8.13 9.49 -2.10
N LYS A 72 7.62 10.34 -2.99
CA LYS A 72 6.23 10.81 -2.96
C LYS A 72 5.36 9.93 -3.88
N PRO A 73 4.47 9.07 -3.34
CA PRO A 73 3.60 8.25 -4.18
C PRO A 73 2.46 9.08 -4.77
N GLU A 74 2.28 9.00 -6.09
CA GLU A 74 1.19 9.67 -6.84
C GLU A 74 -0.13 8.89 -6.82
N CYS A 75 -0.12 7.65 -6.30
CA CYS A 75 -1.30 6.78 -6.28
C CYS A 75 -2.54 7.48 -5.69
N PHE A 76 -2.31 8.36 -4.72
CA PHE A 76 -3.37 8.97 -3.92
C PHE A 76 -3.89 10.30 -4.47
N GLU A 77 -3.37 10.74 -5.62
CA GLU A 77 -3.98 11.86 -6.36
C GLU A 77 -5.33 11.45 -6.96
N CYS A 78 -5.52 10.15 -7.22
CA CYS A 78 -6.79 9.59 -7.68
C CYS A 78 -7.36 8.52 -6.74
N HIS A 79 -6.53 7.74 -6.04
CA HIS A 79 -7.02 6.70 -5.13
C HIS A 79 -7.20 7.23 -3.71
N TYR A 80 -8.44 7.23 -3.24
CA TYR A 80 -8.73 7.58 -1.86
C TYR A 80 -8.16 6.53 -0.89
N TYR A 81 -7.36 7.00 0.06
CA TYR A 81 -6.87 6.24 1.20
C TYR A 81 -6.87 7.19 2.40
N SER A 82 -7.54 6.81 3.49
CA SER A 82 -7.71 7.69 4.66
C SER A 82 -6.36 8.15 5.21
N GLU A 83 -6.24 9.44 5.49
CA GLU A 83 -5.20 9.99 6.36
C GLU A 83 -5.69 9.82 7.80
N GLY A 84 -4.80 9.55 8.77
CA GLY A 84 -5.17 9.07 10.11
C GLY A 84 -6.01 10.04 10.95
N ARG A 85 -6.31 11.23 10.41
CA ARG A 85 -7.29 12.17 10.96
C ARG A 85 -8.66 11.89 10.37
N GLY A 86 -9.50 11.28 11.20
CA GLY A 86 -10.91 11.02 10.90
C GLY A 86 -11.66 12.25 10.41
N ARG A 87 -12.66 11.99 9.57
CA ARG A 87 -13.89 12.78 9.57
C ARG A 87 -14.69 12.44 10.83
#